data_AF-A0A349VYL5-F1
#
_entry.id   AF-A0A349VYL5-F1
#
_cell.length_a   1.000
_cell.length_b   1.000
_cell.length_c   1.000
_cell.angle_alpha   90.00
_cell.angle_beta   90.00
_cell.angle_gamma   90.00
#
_symmetry.space_group_name_H-M   'P 1'
#
loop_
_entity.id
_entity.type
_entity.pdbx_description
1 polymer ?
#
loop_
_entity_poly.entity_id
_entity_poly.type
_entity_poly.pdbx_seq_one_letter_code
_entity_poly.pdbx_strand_id
1 'polypeptide(L)' 'LEYSKPQIGGGTANGYDPKMKIDGKLLSSGFIALQSEGQPVDFKNIWIKELPTPNK' A
#
# COMPACT_ATOMS: atom_id res chain seq x y z
N LEU A 1 13.27 -7.95 -6.90
CA LEU A 1 12.05 -7.59 -7.65
C LEU A 1 11.92 -6.07 -7.59
N GLU A 2 11.79 -5.43 -8.75
CA GLU A 2 11.46 -4.00 -8.85
C GLU A 2 10.15 -3.92 -9.62
N TYR A 3 9.13 -3.30 -9.01
CA TYR A 3 7.86 -3.08 -9.67
C TYR A 3 7.95 -1.80 -10.49
N SER A 4 7.87 -1.92 -11.81
CA SER A 4 7.82 -0.77 -12.70
C SER A 4 6.37 -0.29 -12.82
N LYS A 5 6.08 0.90 -12.26
CA LYS A 5 4.79 1.61 -12.32
C LYS A 5 3.66 1.00 -11.46
N PRO A 6 3.80 0.97 -10.12
CA PRO A 6 2.67 0.64 -9.25
C PRO A 6 1.53 1.64 -9.46
N GLN A 7 0.28 1.16 -9.45
CA GLN A 7 -0.91 1.98 -9.69
C GLN A 7 -2.05 1.59 -8.74
N ILE A 8 -2.96 2.51 -8.49
CA ILE A 8 -4.25 2.21 -7.86
C ILE A 8 -5.12 1.45 -8.86
N GLY A 9 -5.77 0.38 -8.43
CA GLY A 9 -6.63 -0.44 -9.28
C GLY A 9 -7.13 -1.71 -8.58
N GLY A 10 -7.65 -2.64 -9.38
CA GLY A 10 -8.22 -3.89 -8.90
C GLY A 10 -9.69 -3.77 -8.47
N GLY A 11 -10.36 -4.92 -8.31
CA GLY A 11 -11.81 -5.00 -8.07
C GLY A 11 -12.24 -5.42 -6.66
N THR A 12 -11.30 -5.69 -5.75
CA THR A 12 -11.61 -6.37 -4.48
C THR A 12 -11.92 -5.41 -3.32
N ALA A 13 -11.61 -4.12 -3.44
CA ALA A 13 -11.91 -3.13 -2.41
C ALA A 13 -13.37 -2.70 -2.50
N ASN A 14 -14.15 -2.86 -1.42
CA ASN A 14 -15.54 -2.39 -1.30
C ASN A 14 -15.64 -1.33 -0.19
N GLY A 15 -16.61 -0.40 -0.28
CA GLY A 15 -16.89 0.58 0.78
C GLY A 15 -15.81 1.66 0.99
N TYR A 16 -15.02 1.97 -0.04
CA TYR A 16 -13.94 2.96 0.00
C TYR A 16 -14.44 4.38 -0.33
N ASP A 17 -13.67 5.40 0.07
CA ASP A 17 -13.88 6.77 -0.41
C ASP A 17 -13.50 6.85 -1.91
N PRO A 18 -14.43 7.23 -2.82
CA PRO A 18 -14.14 7.38 -4.25
C PRO A 18 -12.98 8.32 -4.56
N LYS A 19 -12.70 9.30 -3.68
CA LYS A 19 -11.56 10.22 -3.84
C LYS A 19 -10.21 9.55 -3.58
N MET A 20 -10.19 8.43 -2.88
CA MET A 20 -8.99 7.69 -2.51
C MET A 20 -8.64 6.59 -3.53
N LYS A 21 -9.64 5.95 -4.15
CA LYS A 21 -9.43 4.88 -5.14
C LYS A 21 -9.64 5.39 -6.57
N ILE A 22 -8.69 6.18 -7.05
CA ILE A 22 -8.67 6.65 -8.45
C ILE A 22 -7.92 5.62 -9.28
N ASP A 23 -8.66 4.73 -9.95
CA ASP A 23 -8.07 3.66 -10.76
C ASP A 23 -7.15 4.19 -11.88
N GLY A 24 -6.04 3.50 -12.10
CA GLY A 24 -4.98 3.90 -13.05
C GLY A 24 -4.01 4.98 -12.53
N LYS A 25 -4.24 5.53 -11.32
CA LYS A 25 -3.34 6.53 -10.74
C LYS A 25 -2.00 5.88 -10.37
N LEU A 26 -0.91 6.38 -10.96
CA LEU A 26 0.47 5.98 -10.62
C LEU A 26 0.82 6.34 -9.17
N LEU A 27 1.51 5.42 -8.50
CA LEU A 27 1.98 5.58 -7.14
C LEU A 27 3.50 5.80 -7.12
N SER A 28 3.93 6.84 -6.42
CA SER A 28 5.33 7.05 -6.01
C SER A 28 5.53 6.86 -4.50
N SER A 29 4.43 6.79 -3.75
CA SER A 29 4.35 6.62 -2.31
C SER A 29 2.99 6.05 -1.94
N GLY A 30 2.83 5.59 -0.70
CA GLY A 30 1.58 5.03 -0.21
C GLY A 30 1.65 4.64 1.25
N PHE A 31 0.62 3.95 1.71
CA PHE A 31 0.52 3.44 3.08
C PHE A 31 0.99 1.99 3.17
N ILE A 32 1.52 1.63 4.34
CA ILE A 32 1.73 0.23 4.72
C ILE A 32 0.50 -0.21 5.52
N ALA A 33 -0.20 -1.23 5.03
CA ALA A 33 -1.33 -1.82 5.72
C ALA A 33 -0.94 -3.20 6.29
N LEU A 34 -1.38 -3.47 7.52
CA LEU A 34 -1.28 -4.78 8.14
C LEU A 34 -2.70 -5.32 8.30
N GLN A 35 -2.97 -6.48 7.73
CA GLN A 35 -4.29 -7.09 7.70
C GLN A 35 -4.22 -8.53 8.25
N SER A 36 -5.24 -8.93 8.99
CA SER A 36 -5.54 -10.33 9.29
C SER A 36 -6.93 -10.66 8.77
N GLU A 37 -7.10 -11.84 8.19
CA GLU A 37 -8.38 -12.36 7.74
C GLU A 37 -8.78 -13.57 8.58
N GLY A 38 -9.90 -13.47 9.31
CA GLY A 38 -10.58 -14.60 9.97
C GLY A 38 -10.18 -14.92 11.41
N GLN A 39 -9.06 -14.42 11.94
CA GLN A 39 -8.63 -14.65 13.32
C GLN A 39 -8.13 -13.34 13.97
N PRO A 40 -8.23 -13.20 15.31
CA PRO A 40 -7.59 -12.10 16.03
C PRO A 40 -6.08 -12.07 15.77
N VAL A 41 -5.53 -10.86 15.66
CA VAL A 41 -4.10 -10.64 15.45
C VAL A 41 -3.62 -9.50 16.36
N ASP A 42 -2.45 -9.68 16.95
CA ASP A 42 -1.74 -8.63 17.67
C ASP A 42 -0.44 -8.32 16.94
N PHE A 43 -0.25 -7.05 16.58
CA PHE A 43 1.01 -6.58 16.02
C PHE A 43 1.81 -5.84 17.09
N LYS A 44 3.08 -6.18 17.26
CA LYS A 44 4.01 -5.47 18.14
C LYS A 44 5.36 -5.31 17.45
N ASN A 45 6.11 -4.29 17.86
CA ASN A 45 7.46 -4.03 17.36
C ASN A 45 7.50 -3.96 15.82
N ILE A 46 6.68 -3.10 15.22
CA ILE A 46 6.74 -2.79 13.79
C ILE A 46 7.75 -1.67 13.60
N TRP A 47 8.83 -1.93 12.85
CA TRP A 47 9.90 -0.97 12.59
C TRP A 47 10.00 -0.73 11.09
N ILE A 48 10.16 0.54 10.72
CA ILE A 48 10.37 0.95 9.33
C ILE A 48 11.78 1.54 9.23
N LYS A 49 12.51 1.12 8.22
CA LYS A 49 13.78 1.75 7.84
C LYS A 49 13.58 2.48 6.52
N GLU A 50 13.80 3.78 6.54
CA GLU A 50 13.83 4.56 5.30
C GLU A 50 15.03 4.14 4.45
N LEU A 51 14.79 3.99 3.15
CA LEU A 51 15.84 3.67 2.19
C LEU A 51 16.45 4.97 1.66
N PRO A 52 17.74 4.97 1.27
CA PRO A 52 18.36 6.11 0.61
C PRO A 52 17.57 6.49 -0.65
N THR A 53 17.44 7.79 -0.92
CA THR A 53 16.89 8.24 -2.19
C THR A 53 17.77 7.73 -3.33
N PRO A 54 17.22 7.09 -4.38
CA PRO A 54 18.00 6.71 -5.55
C PRO A 54 18.65 7.96 -6.15
N ASN A 55 19.94 7.89 -6.47
CA ASN A 55 20.61 8.97 -7.19
C ASN A 55 19.87 9.22 -8.50
N LYS A 56 19.49 10.49 -8.74
CA LYS A 56 18.82 10.93 -9.97
C LYS A 56 19.72 10.74 -11.19
#